data_AF-A0A1A8GGX1-F1
#
_entry.id   AF-A0A1A8GGX1-F1
#
_cell.length_a   1.000
_cell.length_b   1.000
_cell.length_c   1.000
_cell.angle_alpha   90.00
_cell.angle_beta   90.00
_cell.angle_gamma   90.00
#
_symmetry.space_group_name_H-M   'P 1'
#
loop_
_entity.id
_entity.type
_entity.pdbx_description
1 polymer ?
#
loop_
_entity_poly.entity_id
_entity_poly.type
_entity_poly.pdbx_seq_one_letter_code
_entity_poly.pdbx_strand_id
1 'polypeptide(L)' 'TTCSRLSLGSNAFAERIFSVMTNKWSDSRNRCSTELIKNELLIPVNCDLSCKDFSLAVQNDKKMLESVWSNKKYPW' A
#
# COMPACT_ATOMS: atom_id res chain seq x y z
N THR A 1 11.47 7.33 14.20
CA THR A 1 11.49 5.89 14.59
C THR A 1 11.90 5.08 13.39
N THR A 2 13.18 4.76 13.29
CA THR A 2 13.75 3.86 12.28
C THR A 2 13.22 2.45 12.49
N CYS A 3 12.57 1.86 11.49
CA CYS A 3 12.12 0.48 11.55
C CYS A 3 12.68 -0.30 10.35
N SER A 4 13.88 -0.84 10.59
CA SER A 4 14.41 -2.12 10.09
C SER A 4 13.82 -2.69 8.80
N ARG A 5 14.66 -2.70 7.75
CA ARG A 5 14.65 -3.75 6.70
C ARG A 5 14.61 -5.12 7.39
N LEU A 6 13.48 -5.82 7.31
CA LEU A 6 13.35 -7.19 7.79
C LEU A 6 13.69 -8.17 6.66
N SER A 7 14.48 -9.18 7.02
CA SER A 7 15.00 -10.23 6.16
C SER A 7 13.90 -11.08 5.52
N LEU A 8 14.14 -11.53 4.29
CA LEU A 8 13.25 -12.30 3.42
C LEU A 8 12.78 -13.68 3.97
N GLY A 9 13.07 -14.02 5.23
CA GLY A 9 12.86 -15.36 5.81
C GLY A 9 11.89 -15.45 7.00
N SER A 10 11.24 -14.36 7.40
CA SER A 10 10.33 -14.35 8.57
C SER A 10 8.87 -14.08 8.16
N ASN A 11 7.95 -14.86 8.75
CA ASN A 11 6.51 -14.71 8.58
C ASN A 11 5.96 -13.35 9.10
N ALA A 12 6.80 -12.58 9.79
CA ALA A 12 6.48 -11.27 10.35
C ALA A 12 5.92 -10.27 9.31
N PHE A 13 6.35 -10.35 8.05
CA PHE A 13 5.82 -9.50 6.99
C PHE A 13 4.35 -9.83 6.69
N ALA A 14 4.02 -11.11 6.55
CA ALA A 14 2.65 -11.56 6.34
C ALA A 14 1.76 -11.23 7.55
N GLU A 15 2.25 -11.44 8.77
CA GLU A 15 1.53 -11.09 10.00
C GLU A 15 1.24 -9.59 10.11
N ARG A 16 2.18 -8.73 9.70
CA ARG A 16 1.96 -7.29 9.63
C ARG A 16 0.84 -6.95 8.64
N ILE A 17 0.83 -7.57 7.47
CA ILE A 17 -0.25 -7.38 6.48
C ILE A 17 -1.60 -7.81 7.06
N PHE A 18 -1.67 -8.98 7.68
CA PHE A 18 -2.91 -9.48 8.29
C PHE A 18 -3.41 -8.57 9.41
N SER A 19 -2.52 -8.09 10.29
CA SER A 19 -2.88 -7.16 11.35
C SER A 19 -3.48 -5.85 10.81
N VAL A 20 -2.86 -5.26 9.77
CA VAL A 20 -3.40 -4.04 9.14
C VAL A 20 -4.73 -4.32 8.43
N MET A 21 -4.85 -5.48 7.77
CA MET A 21 -6.09 -5.89 7.11
C MET A 21 -7.24 -6.03 8.11
N THR A 22 -7.04 -6.74 9.23
CA THR A 22 -8.06 -6.91 10.28
C THR A 22 -8.47 -5.58 10.91
N ASN A 23 -7.55 -4.63 11.05
CA ASN A 23 -7.87 -3.30 11.57
C ASN A 23 -8.73 -2.45 10.61
N LYS A 24 -8.49 -2.56 9.29
CA LYS A 24 -9.20 -1.79 8.25
C LYS A 24 -10.49 -2.46 7.76
N TRP A 25 -10.51 -3.78 7.78
CA TRP A 25 -11.62 -4.62 7.34
C TRP A 25 -12.22 -5.36 8.54
N SER A 26 -13.31 -4.79 9.07
CA SER A 26 -14.20 -5.50 9.98
C SER A 26 -15.62 -5.40 9.43
N ASP A 27 -16.29 -6.55 9.26
CA ASP A 27 -17.65 -6.67 8.71
C ASP A 27 -18.67 -5.72 9.38
N SER A 28 -18.41 -5.33 10.63
CA SER A 28 -19.26 -4.41 11.41
C SER A 28 -19.05 -2.92 11.12
N ARG A 29 -17.92 -2.48 10.53
CA ARG A 29 -17.59 -1.04 10.37
C ARG A 29 -17.48 -0.56 8.94
N ASN A 30 -17.00 -1.39 8.01
CA ASN A 30 -16.75 -0.97 6.64
C ASN A 30 -17.31 -2.02 5.67
N ARG A 31 -18.45 -1.72 5.03
CA ARG A 31 -18.98 -2.45 3.86
C ARG A 31 -18.09 -2.23 2.61
N CYS A 32 -16.78 -2.14 2.80
CA CYS A 32 -15.84 -1.93 1.71
C CYS A 32 -15.60 -3.25 0.98
N SER A 33 -15.48 -3.18 -0.34
CA SER A 33 -15.09 -4.35 -1.12
C SER A 33 -13.68 -4.80 -0.73
N THR A 34 -13.45 -6.09 -0.79
CA THR A 34 -12.12 -6.68 -0.53
C THR A 34 -11.06 -6.12 -1.47
N GLU A 35 -11.44 -5.71 -2.68
CA GLU A 35 -10.58 -5.05 -3.67
C GLU A 35 -10.13 -3.66 -3.22
N LEU A 36 -11.03 -2.86 -2.64
CA LEU A 36 -10.69 -1.54 -2.10
C LEU A 36 -9.72 -1.67 -0.93
N ILE A 37 -9.95 -2.63 -0.03
CA ILE A 37 -9.05 -2.91 1.09
C ILE A 37 -7.67 -3.35 0.59
N LYS A 38 -7.60 -4.22 -0.43
CA LYS A 38 -6.32 -4.63 -1.05
C LYS A 38 -5.56 -3.43 -1.60
N ASN A 39 -6.23 -2.54 -2.35
CA ASN A 39 -5.60 -1.35 -2.90
C ASN A 39 -5.12 -0.39 -1.80
N GLU A 40 -5.89 -0.24 -0.73
CA GLU A 40 -5.52 0.59 0.41
C GLU A 40 -4.35 0.02 1.22
N LEU A 41 -4.16 -1.30 1.23
CA LEU A 41 -3.04 -1.97 1.89
C LEU A 41 -1.72 -1.83 1.12
N LEU A 42 -1.75 -1.64 -0.20
CA LEU A 42 -0.53 -1.53 -1.01
C LEU A 42 0.35 -0.35 -0.59
N ILE A 43 -0.27 0.78 -0.23
CA ILE A 43 0.46 1.99 0.19
C ILE A 43 1.21 1.78 1.52
N PRO A 44 0.57 1.45 2.65
CA PRO A 44 1.26 1.30 3.94
C PRO A 44 2.20 0.09 4.01
N VAL A 45 2.07 -0.88 3.11
CA VAL A 45 2.92 -2.08 3.07
C VAL A 45 4.17 -1.87 2.22
N ASN A 46 4.06 -1.12 1.11
CA ASN A 46 5.17 -0.93 0.16
C ASN A 46 5.79 0.48 0.22
N CYS A 47 5.18 1.42 0.95
CA CYS A 47 5.65 2.79 1.05
C CYS A 47 6.00 3.14 2.49
N ASP A 48 7.28 3.40 2.74
CA ASP A 48 7.78 3.88 4.04
C ASP A 48 7.62 5.40 4.21
N LEU A 49 6.97 6.07 3.25
CA LEU A 49 6.73 7.52 3.29
C LEU A 49 5.45 7.82 4.08
N SER A 50 5.45 8.96 4.80
CA SER A 50 4.19 9.50 5.32
C SER A 50 3.25 9.87 4.17
N CYS A 51 1.94 9.96 4.41
CA CYS A 51 1.00 10.38 3.36
C CYS A 51 1.38 11.73 2.73
N LYS A 52 1.95 12.65 3.51
CA LYS A 52 2.43 13.95 3.04
C LYS A 52 3.64 13.80 2.13
N ASP A 53 4.64 13.03 2.56
CA ASP A 53 5.87 12.81 1.79
C ASP A 53 5.60 11.98 0.53
N PHE A 54 4.69 11.02 0.61
CA PHE A 54 4.21 10.26 -0.54
C PHE A 54 3.53 11.16 -1.56
N SER A 55 2.59 12.00 -1.12
CA SER A 55 1.92 12.94 -2.03
C SER A 55 2.93 13.86 -2.72
N LEU A 56 3.96 14.30 -2.01
CA LEU A 56 4.99 15.18 -2.56
C LEU A 56 5.93 14.42 -3.51
N ALA A 57 6.26 13.17 -3.20
CA ALA A 57 7.04 12.30 -4.07
C ALA A 57 6.31 12.00 -5.38
N VAL A 58 5.02 11.66 -5.31
CA VAL A 58 4.16 11.36 -6.47
C VAL A 58 3.97 12.58 -7.37
N GLN A 59 3.75 13.78 -6.79
CA GLN A 59 3.59 15.00 -7.58
C GLN A 59 4.84 15.35 -8.40
N ASN A 60 6.02 14.99 -7.90
CA ASN A 60 7.28 15.25 -8.57
C ASN A 60 7.68 14.16 -9.57
N ASP A 61 7.08 12.96 -9.49
CA ASP A 61 7.35 11.85 -10.42
C ASP A 61 6.41 11.89 -11.63
N LYS A 62 6.79 12.72 -12.62
CA LYS A 62 6.07 12.83 -13.90
C LYS A 62 5.91 11.51 -14.63
N LYS A 63 6.91 10.60 -14.56
CA LYS A 63 6.83 9.31 -15.25
C LYS A 63 5.76 8.42 -14.62
N MET A 64 5.70 8.41 -13.29
CA MET A 64 4.66 7.69 -12.57
C MET A 64 3.28 8.25 -12.92
N LEU A 65 3.11 9.57 -12.91
CA LEU A 65 1.83 10.22 -13.27
C LEU A 65 1.41 9.91 -14.71
N GLU A 66 2.33 10.00 -15.68
CA GLU A 66 2.08 9.62 -17.07
C GLU A 66 1.67 8.16 -17.21
N SER A 67 2.27 7.25 -16.43
CA SER A 67 1.90 5.83 -16.45
C SER A 67 0.48 5.59 -15.94
N VAL A 68 0.09 6.26 -14.85
CA VAL A 68 -1.28 6.22 -14.29
C VAL A 68 -2.29 6.78 -15.29
N TRP A 69 -1.97 7.92 -15.91
CA TRP A 69 -2.84 8.58 -16.88
C TRP A 69 -2.98 7.79 -18.18
N SER A 70 -1.92 7.10 -18.61
CA SER A 70 -1.96 6.28 -19.82
C SER A 70 -2.92 5.10 -19.71
N ASN A 71 -3.43 4.79 -18.50
CA ASN A 71 -4.35 3.69 -18.21
C ASN A 71 -3.89 2.36 -18.83
N LYS A 72 -2.58 2.22 -19.06
CA LYS A 72 -1.97 1.06 -19.69
C LYS A 72 -2.06 -0.09 -18.70
N LYS A 73 -2.81 -1.12 -19.10
CA LYS A 73 -2.89 -2.38 -18.37
C LYS A 73 -1.48 -2.98 -18.33
N TYR A 74 -0.97 -3.30 -17.13
CA TYR A 74 0.33 -3.96 -17.00
C TYR A 74 0.31 -5.27 -17.81
N PRO A 75 1.33 -5.52 -18.65
CA PRO A 75 1.42 -6.81 -19.33
C PRO A 75 1.73 -7.84 -18.25
N TRP A 76 0.82 -8.79 -18.05
CA TRP A 76 1.07 -10.00 -17.28
C TRP A 76 2.00 -10.94 -18.05
#